data_AF-A0A1B0EZ70-F1
#
_entry.id   AF-A0A1B0EZ70-F1
#
_cell.length_a   1.000
_cell.length_b   1.000
_cell.length_c   1.000
_cell.angle_alpha   90.00
_cell.angle_beta   90.00
_cell.angle_gamma   90.00
#
_symmetry.space_group_name_H-M   'P 1'
#
loop_
_entity.id
_entity.type
_entity.pdbx_description
1 polymer ?
#
loop_
_entity_poly.entity_id
_entity_poly.type
_entity_poly.pdbx_seq_one_letter_code
_entity_poly.pdbx_strand_id
1 'polypeptide(L)' 'MLRRMIINVLLVTVLGSKFNDDLKPQTRIVGGQETNIEKFPYQISLEYNKKHTCGGAIISRNYVITAAHCIEYARDV' A
#
# COMPACT_ATOMS: atom_id res chain seq x y z
N MET A 1 -21.22 -31.16 -11.32
CA MET A 1 -19.96 -30.51 -10.85
C MET A 1 -20.26 -29.31 -9.96
N LEU A 2 -21.15 -28.39 -10.37
CA LEU A 2 -21.57 -27.21 -9.59
C LEU A 2 -22.16 -27.52 -8.20
N ARG A 3 -23.03 -28.55 -8.09
CA ARG A 3 -23.64 -28.94 -6.81
C ARG A 3 -22.62 -29.45 -5.77
N ARG A 4 -21.54 -30.11 -6.22
CA ARG A 4 -20.46 -30.56 -5.32
C ARG A 4 -19.60 -29.39 -4.85
N MET A 5 -19.43 -28.37 -5.69
CA MET A 5 -18.71 -27.15 -5.34
C MET A 5 -19.44 -26.35 -4.26
N ILE A 6 -20.76 -26.18 -4.41
CA ILE A 6 -21.60 -25.48 -3.42
C ILE A 6 -21.57 -26.20 -2.07
N ILE A 7 -21.68 -27.53 -2.06
CA ILE A 7 -21.64 -28.33 -0.82
C ILE A 7 -20.30 -28.16 -0.10
N ASN A 8 -19.17 -28.20 -0.82
CA ASN A 8 -17.84 -28.00 -0.23
C ASN A 8 -17.64 -26.58 0.31
N VAL A 9 -18.11 -25.56 -0.41
CA VAL A 9 -18.05 -24.17 0.08
C VAL A 9 -18.88 -23.99 1.34
N LEU A 10 -20.12 -24.50 1.35
CA LEU A 10 -20.99 -24.46 2.53
C LEU A 10 -20.37 -25.21 3.72
N LEU A 11 -19.79 -26.39 3.49
CA LEU A 11 -19.03 -27.13 4.51
C LEU A 11 -17.88 -26.30 5.08
N VAL A 12 -17.09 -25.65 4.23
CA VAL A 12 -15.95 -24.82 4.64
C VAL A 12 -16.38 -23.56 5.39
N THR A 13 -17.54 -22.97 5.06
CA THR A 13 -18.09 -21.82 5.79
C THR A 13 -18.76 -22.21 7.11
N VAL A 14 -19.43 -23.36 7.19
CA VAL A 14 -20.04 -23.87 8.43
C VAL A 14 -18.97 -24.29 9.43
N LEU A 15 -17.83 -24.81 8.94
CA LEU A 15 -16.66 -25.14 9.75
C LEU A 15 -15.79 -23.91 10.09
N GLY A 16 -16.20 -22.69 9.72
CA GLY A 16 -15.58 -21.46 10.20
C GLY A 16 -14.10 -21.33 9.86
N SER A 17 -13.73 -21.54 8.60
CA SER A 17 -12.39 -21.17 8.15
C SER A 17 -12.22 -19.65 8.25
N LYS A 18 -11.28 -19.18 9.08
CA LYS A 18 -10.87 -17.78 9.07
C LYS A 18 -10.14 -17.53 7.75
N PHE A 19 -10.69 -16.66 6.91
CA PHE A 19 -9.90 -16.03 5.85
C PHE A 19 -8.78 -15.27 6.55
N ASN A 20 -7.54 -15.76 6.40
CA ASN A 20 -6.37 -14.99 6.80
C ASN A 20 -6.30 -13.80 5.85
N ASP A 21 -6.77 -12.65 6.30
CA ASP A 21 -6.60 -11.40 5.58
C ASP A 21 -5.13 -10.97 5.73
N ASP A 22 -4.26 -11.66 5.00
CA ASP A 22 -2.81 -11.43 4.96
C ASP A 22 -2.45 -10.21 4.11
N LEU A 23 -3.43 -9.33 3.85
CA LEU A 23 -3.28 -8.07 3.14
C LEU A 23 -2.81 -6.93 4.07
N LYS A 24 -2.16 -7.23 5.20
CA LYS A 24 -1.53 -6.16 5.98
C LYS A 24 -0.37 -5.60 5.17
N PRO A 25 -0.39 -4.30 4.81
CA PRO A 25 0.76 -3.68 4.15
C PRO A 25 1.99 -3.91 5.03
N GLN A 26 3.06 -4.42 4.45
CA GLN A 26 4.31 -4.59 5.18
C GLN A 26 4.79 -3.23 5.67
N THR A 27 4.87 -3.05 6.98
CA THR A 27 5.46 -1.85 7.58
C THR A 27 6.94 -1.79 7.22
N ARG A 28 7.30 -0.84 6.35
CA ARG A 28 8.71 -0.62 5.93
C ARG A 28 9.49 0.30 6.87
N ILE A 29 8.85 0.86 7.90
CA ILE A 29 9.46 1.79 8.86
C ILE A 29 9.74 1.03 10.17
N VAL A 30 11.01 0.76 10.46
CA VAL A 30 11.44 0.00 11.65
C VAL A 30 11.64 0.95 12.84
N GLY A 31 11.04 0.62 14.00
CA GLY A 31 11.17 1.42 15.23
C GLY A 31 10.45 2.77 15.19
N GLY A 32 9.63 3.01 14.17
CA GLY A 32 8.84 4.23 14.05
C GLY A 32 7.62 4.26 14.97
N GLN A 33 6.96 5.41 14.99
CA GLN A 33 5.66 5.61 15.63
C GLN A 33 4.72 6.26 14.62
N GLU A 34 3.42 6.05 14.81
CA GLU A 34 2.40 6.69 13.99
C GLU A 34 2.49 8.23 14.11
N THR A 35 2.27 8.91 12.99
CA THR A 35 2.32 10.37 12.92
C THR A 35 1.22 10.87 11.98
N ASN A 36 0.92 12.15 12.07
CA ASN A 36 0.03 12.84 11.15
C ASN A 36 0.82 13.86 10.30
N ILE A 37 0.27 14.23 9.15
CA ILE A 37 0.88 15.10 8.15
C ILE A 37 1.14 16.51 8.68
N GLU A 38 0.37 17.00 9.67
CA GLU A 38 0.58 18.33 10.23
C GLU A 38 1.89 18.41 11.04
N LYS A 39 2.45 17.28 11.50
CA LYS A 39 3.77 17.24 12.13
C LYS A 39 4.91 17.31 11.11
N PHE A 40 4.68 16.78 9.90
CA PHE A 40 5.68 16.70 8.84
C PHE A 40 5.09 17.14 7.49
N PRO A 41 4.67 18.42 7.36
CA PRO A 41 3.83 18.89 6.25
C PRO A 41 4.54 18.88 4.89
N TYR A 42 5.86 18.73 4.89
CA TYR A 42 6.63 18.56 3.68
C TYR A 42 6.51 17.16 3.08
N GLN A 43 6.12 16.14 3.85
CA GLN A 43 6.12 14.75 3.40
C GLN A 43 5.07 14.50 2.31
N ILE A 44 5.45 13.79 1.24
CA ILE A 44 4.54 13.39 0.16
C ILE A 44 4.56 11.89 -0.11
N SER A 45 3.43 11.39 -0.63
CA SER A 45 3.33 10.06 -1.25
C SER A 45 3.56 10.20 -2.75
N LEU A 46 4.63 9.61 -3.27
CA LEU A 46 4.82 9.49 -4.71
C LEU A 46 4.06 8.27 -5.20
N GLU A 47 3.10 8.47 -6.10
CA GLU A 47 2.20 7.42 -6.54
C GLU A 47 2.31 7.12 -8.03
N TYR A 48 2.23 5.84 -8.37
CA TYR A 48 2.06 5.35 -9.73
C TYR A 48 0.83 4.45 -9.76
N ASN A 49 -0.08 4.66 -10.70
CA ASN A 49 -1.38 3.94 -10.76
C ASN A 49 -2.14 3.92 -9.42
N LYS A 50 -2.17 5.07 -8.71
CA LYS A 50 -2.82 5.23 -7.39
C LYS A 50 -2.23 4.35 -6.28
N LYS A 51 -0.99 3.88 -6.44
CA LYS A 51 -0.26 3.09 -5.46
C LYS A 51 1.00 3.83 -5.02
N HIS A 52 1.20 3.94 -3.72
CA HIS A 52 2.42 4.48 -3.13
C HIS A 52 3.65 3.68 -3.59
N THR A 53 4.66 4.40 -4.06
CA THR A 53 5.93 3.81 -4.53
C THR A 53 7.09 4.27 -3.65
N CYS A 54 7.26 5.59 -3.54
CA CYS A 54 8.32 6.27 -2.81
C CYS A 54 7.80 7.45 -1.99
N GLY A 55 8.67 8.01 -1.14
CA GLY A 55 8.45 9.30 -0.49
C GLY A 55 9.12 10.47 -1.22
N GLY A 56 8.96 11.66 -0.66
CA GLY A 56 9.63 12.89 -1.08
C GLY A 56 9.32 14.03 -0.10
N ALA A 57 9.87 15.21 -0.35
CA ALA A 57 9.62 16.39 0.46
C ALA A 57 9.32 17.64 -0.39
N ILE A 58 8.30 18.41 -0.04
CA ILE A 58 8.05 19.75 -0.59
C ILE A 58 9.18 20.68 -0.11
N ILE A 59 9.93 21.24 -1.06
CA ILE A 59 11.05 22.17 -0.78
C ILE A 59 10.73 23.60 -1.17
N SER A 60 9.70 23.82 -2.00
CA SER A 60 9.14 25.14 -2.29
C SER A 60 7.77 25.00 -2.96
N ARG A 61 7.12 26.13 -3.29
CA ARG A 61 5.77 26.18 -3.85
C ARG A 61 5.52 25.20 -5.01
N ASN A 62 6.52 25.00 -5.87
CA ASN A 62 6.40 24.21 -7.10
C ASN A 62 7.38 23.05 -7.18
N TYR A 63 8.13 22.75 -6.11
CA TYR A 63 9.21 21.77 -6.17
C TYR A 63 9.13 20.78 -5.02
N VAL A 64 9.26 19.50 -5.39
CA VAL A 64 9.40 18.35 -4.51
C VAL A 64 10.76 17.72 -4.78
N ILE A 65 11.49 17.36 -3.72
CA ILE A 65 12.70 16.56 -3.80
C ILE A 65 12.38 15.09 -3.51
N THR A 66 13.00 14.17 -4.26
CA THR A 66 12.92 12.72 -4.05
C THR A 66 14.19 12.05 -4.56
N ALA A 67 14.34 10.74 -4.36
CA ALA A 67 15.45 9.97 -4.90
C ALA A 67 15.32 9.79 -6.42
N ALA A 68 16.44 9.86 -7.16
CA ALA A 68 16.43 9.76 -8.62
C ALA A 68 15.81 8.45 -9.15
N HIS A 69 16.07 7.32 -8.47
CA HIS A 69 15.52 6.00 -8.85
C HIS A 69 14.01 5.87 -8.62
N CYS A 70 13.39 6.78 -7.85
CA CYS A 70 11.95 6.76 -7.62
C CYS A 70 11.14 7.24 -8.84
N ILE A 71 11.80 7.83 -9.84
CA ILE A 71 11.17 8.38 -11.06
C ILE A 71 11.42 7.46 -12.27
N GLU A 72 12.05 6.30 -12.08
CA GLU A 72 12.39 5.38 -13.17
C GLU A 72 11.13 4.87 -13.91
N TYR A 73 10.06 4.55 -13.18
CA TYR A 73 8.77 4.14 -13.76
C TYR A 73 8.04 5.23 -14.55
N ALA A 74 8.40 6.50 -14.36
CA ALA A 74 7.83 7.61 -15.12
C ALA A 74 8.57 7.88 -16.44
N ARG A 75 9.64 7.13 -16.74
CA ARG A 75 10.37 7.22 -18.01
C ARG A 75 9.88 6.24 -19.08
N ASP A 76 9.00 5.30 -18.72
CA ASP A 76 8.43 4.31 -19.62
C ASP A 76 7.10 4.79 -20.28
N VAL A 77 6.86 6.11 -20.30
CA VAL A 77 5.71 6.78 -20.96
C VAL A 77 6.14 7.63 -22.14
#